data_AF-A0A2N5AJG0-F1
#
_entry.id   AF-A0A2N5AJG0-F1
#
_cell.length_a   1.000
_cell.length_b   1.000
_cell.length_c   1.000
_cell.angle_alpha   90.00
_cell.angle_beta   90.00
_cell.angle_gamma   90.00
#
_symmetry.space_group_name_H-M   'P 1'
#
loop_
_entity.id
_entity.type
_entity.pdbx_description
1 polymer ?
#
loop_
_entity_poly.entity_id
_entity_poly.type
_entity_poly.pdbx_seq_one_letter_code
_entity_poly.pdbx_strand_id
1 'polypeptide(L)'
;MLMITSFANPRVAQAFVDYMATQGIILTIQQHAQSDVWLADESQAGRVRAELARFLENPANPRYLAASWQSGQTNSGLRYQRFPFFATLRHNAGPFTWAILLICIAVFILQNLLGDQPVMIWLAWPYDPSLQFEAWRYFSHAFMHFSLMHILFN
;
A
#
# COMPACT_ATOMS: atom_id res chain seq x y z
N MET A 1 -10.31 -8.13 33.25
CA MET A 1 -9.82 -7.44 32.05
C MET A 1 -10.48 -6.08 32.02
N LEU A 2 -9.69 -5.01 32.12
CA LEU A 2 -10.19 -3.64 32.20
C LEU A 2 -9.75 -2.85 30.96
N MET A 3 -10.73 -2.29 30.24
CA MET A 3 -10.50 -1.49 29.05
C MET A 3 -9.93 -0.12 29.47
N ILE A 4 -8.73 0.23 29.00
CA ILE A 4 -8.10 1.51 29.38
C ILE A 4 -8.57 2.63 28.45
N THR A 5 -8.54 2.41 27.14
CA THR A 5 -8.94 3.39 26.14
C THR A 5 -9.03 2.75 24.75
N SER A 6 -9.67 3.44 23.81
CA SER A 6 -9.73 3.07 22.39
C SER A 6 -9.08 4.14 21.52
N PHE A 7 -8.30 3.70 20.53
CA PHE A 7 -7.67 4.59 19.55
C PHE A 7 -8.25 4.36 18.16
N ALA A 8 -8.54 5.45 17.44
CA ALA A 8 -8.96 5.37 16.04
C ALA A 8 -7.81 4.93 15.11
N ASN A 9 -6.56 5.30 15.43
CA ASN A 9 -5.39 4.95 14.64
C ASN A 9 -4.65 3.74 15.27
N PRO A 10 -4.53 2.60 14.56
CA PRO A 10 -3.88 1.40 15.09
C PRO A 10 -2.39 1.60 15.40
N ARG A 11 -1.70 2.51 14.71
CA ARG A 11 -0.28 2.81 15.00
C ARG A 11 -0.11 3.50 16.35
N VAL A 12 -1.06 4.34 16.72
CA VAL A 12 -1.06 5.07 17.99
C VAL A 12 -1.29 4.12 19.15
N ALA A 13 -2.22 3.16 19.01
CA ALA A 13 -2.44 2.10 20.00
C ALA A 13 -1.18 1.26 20.21
N GLN A 14 -0.51 0.86 19.13
CA GLN A 14 0.70 0.05 19.22
C GLN A 14 1.85 0.77 19.90
N ALA A 15 2.09 2.04 19.57
CA ALA A 15 3.13 2.84 20.22
C ALA A 15 2.94 2.92 21.74
N PHE A 16 1.69 3.03 22.20
CA PHE A 16 1.37 3.03 23.62
C PHE A 16 1.60 1.66 24.28
N VAL A 17 1.20 0.56 23.62
CA VAL A 17 1.48 -0.80 24.10
C VAL A 17 2.99 -1.06 24.21
N ASP A 18 3.75 -0.70 23.19
CA ASP A 18 5.20 -0.89 23.16
C ASP A 18 5.90 -0.11 24.28
N TYR A 19 5.50 1.15 24.50
CA TYR A 19 6.04 1.95 25.60
C TYR A 19 5.76 1.31 26.96
N MET A 20 4.54 0.83 27.20
CA MET A 20 4.17 0.23 28.48
C MET A 20 4.87 -1.11 28.72
N ALA A 21 5.18 -1.86 27.66
CA ALA A 21 6.02 -3.06 27.76
C ALA A 21 7.44 -2.73 28.25
N THR A 22 8.04 -1.60 27.87
CA THR A 22 9.35 -1.15 28.41
C THR A 22 9.32 -0.87 29.92
N GLN A 23 8.12 -0.61 30.45
CA GLN A 23 7.88 -0.36 31.88
C GLN A 23 7.50 -1.64 32.64
N GLY A 24 7.61 -2.81 32.00
CA GLY A 24 7.27 -4.11 32.59
C GLY A 24 5.77 -4.41 32.59
N ILE A 25 4.98 -3.63 31.87
CA ILE A 25 3.51 -3.72 31.88
C ILE A 25 3.03 -4.26 30.55
N ILE A 26 2.46 -5.47 30.57
CA ILE A 26 1.97 -6.13 29.36
C ILE A 26 0.55 -5.64 29.07
N LEU A 27 0.39 -5.05 27.88
CA LEU A 27 -0.90 -4.66 27.36
C LEU A 27 -1.26 -5.50 26.13
N THR A 28 -2.54 -5.84 25.97
CA THR A 28 -3.03 -6.49 24.75
C THR A 28 -3.83 -5.52 23.90
N ILE A 29 -3.81 -5.71 22.58
CA ILE A 29 -4.64 -4.95 21.64
C ILE A 29 -5.74 -5.86 21.12
N GLN A 30 -6.99 -5.42 21.21
CA GLN A 30 -8.11 -6.07 20.54
C GLN A 30 -8.64 -5.14 19.45
N GLN A 31 -8.63 -5.61 18.20
CA GLN A 31 -9.05 -4.83 17.04
C GLN A 31 -10.52 -5.11 16.73
N HIS A 32 -11.37 -4.15 17.08
CA HIS A 32 -12.61 -3.88 16.36
C HIS A 32 -12.40 -2.57 15.58
N ALA A 33 -13.43 -1.86 15.10
CA ALA A 33 -13.24 -0.60 14.35
C ALA A 33 -12.44 0.50 15.11
N GLN A 34 -12.03 0.23 16.35
CA GLN A 34 -11.08 0.96 17.18
C GLN A 34 -10.06 -0.03 17.79
N SER A 35 -8.85 0.46 18.07
CA SER A 35 -7.78 -0.33 18.71
C SER A 35 -7.81 -0.12 20.22
N ASP A 36 -8.28 -1.13 20.95
CA ASP A 36 -8.42 -1.07 22.40
C ASP A 36 -7.11 -1.47 23.08
N VAL A 37 -6.72 -0.75 24.13
CA VAL A 37 -5.52 -1.06 24.92
C VAL A 37 -5.92 -1.54 26.32
N TRP A 38 -5.40 -2.71 26.73
CA TRP A 38 -5.78 -3.42 27.95
C TRP A 38 -4.63 -3.52 28.94
N LEU A 39 -4.86 -3.27 30.24
CA LEU A 39 -3.85 -3.40 31.29
C LEU A 39 -3.95 -4.72 32.04
N ALA A 40 -2.86 -5.51 32.10
CA ALA A 40 -2.82 -6.77 32.82
C ALA A 40 -2.72 -6.60 34.35
N ASP A 41 -1.95 -5.61 34.82
CA ASP A 41 -1.73 -5.33 36.23
C ASP A 41 -2.40 -4.02 36.66
N GLU A 42 -3.52 -4.13 37.37
CA GLU A 42 -4.31 -2.97 37.83
C GLU A 42 -3.56 -2.09 38.83
N SER A 43 -2.52 -2.60 39.52
CA SER A 43 -1.73 -1.80 40.45
C SER A 43 -0.99 -0.65 39.76
N GLN A 44 -0.75 -0.77 38.45
CA GLN A 44 -0.07 0.24 37.63
C GLN A 44 -1.02 1.24 36.99
N ALA A 45 -2.34 1.09 37.18
CA ALA A 45 -3.34 1.89 36.48
C ALA A 45 -3.15 3.40 36.66
N GLY A 46 -2.76 3.84 37.87
CA GLY A 46 -2.49 5.26 38.14
C GLY A 46 -1.37 5.82 37.27
N ARG A 47 -0.27 5.07 37.14
CA ARG A 47 0.89 5.43 36.32
C ARG A 47 0.56 5.44 34.83
N VAL A 48 -0.18 4.42 34.38
CA VAL A 48 -0.62 4.29 32.98
C VAL A 48 -1.52 5.46 32.58
N ARG A 49 -2.50 5.82 33.43
CA ARG A 49 -3.42 6.94 33.17
C ARG A 49 -2.70 8.29 33.12
N ALA A 50 -1.73 8.52 34.00
CA ALA A 50 -0.95 9.75 34.01
C ALA A 50 -0.11 9.91 32.73
N GLU A 51 0.54 8.84 32.28
CA GLU A 51 1.32 8.89 31.03
C GLU A 51 0.42 8.91 29.78
N LEU A 52 -0.76 8.27 29.82
CA LEU A 52 -1.76 8.37 28.76
C LEU A 52 -2.23 9.82 28.57
N ALA A 53 -2.51 10.55 29.65
CA ALA A 53 -2.87 11.96 29.56
C ALA A 53 -1.78 12.79 28.86
N ARG A 54 -0.52 12.57 29.23
CA ARG A 54 0.64 13.22 28.60
C ARG A 54 0.82 12.82 27.13
N PHE A 55 0.57 11.56 26.80
CA PHE A 55 0.63 11.06 25.44
C PHE A 55 -0.45 11.69 24.56
N LEU A 56 -1.69 11.83 25.07
CA LEU A 56 -2.79 12.46 24.33
C LEU A 56 -2.53 13.94 24.04
N GLU A 57 -1.79 14.66 24.88
CA GLU A 57 -1.37 16.04 24.64
C GLU A 57 -0.36 16.16 23.48
N ASN A 58 0.58 15.23 23.37
CA ASN A 58 1.56 15.22 22.28
C ASN A 58 1.97 13.80 21.85
N PRO A 59 1.15 13.14 21.01
CA PRO A 59 1.42 11.77 20.57
C PRO A 59 2.67 11.66 19.69
N ALA A 60 3.06 12.74 19.00
CA ALA A 60 4.21 12.79 18.09
C ALA A 60 5.54 13.07 18.81
N ASN A 61 5.55 13.08 20.15
CA ASN A 61 6.77 13.34 20.90
C ASN A 61 7.86 12.30 20.55
N PRO A 62 9.10 12.72 20.26
CA PRO A 62 10.19 11.83 19.87
C PRO A 62 10.43 10.66 20.83
N ARG A 63 10.09 10.80 22.12
CA ARG A 63 10.25 9.73 23.12
C ARG A 63 9.45 8.46 22.76
N TYR A 64 8.22 8.63 22.26
CA TYR A 64 7.33 7.52 21.97
C TYR A 64 7.70 6.86 20.63
N LEU A 65 8.13 7.67 19.66
CA LEU A 65 8.67 7.18 18.39
C LEU A 65 9.97 6.41 18.60
N ALA A 66 10.91 6.93 19.40
CA ALA A 66 12.17 6.24 19.71
C ALA A 66 11.94 4.90 20.43
N ALA A 67 10.94 4.83 21.33
CA ALA A 67 10.57 3.58 22.00
C ALA A 67 10.10 2.50 21.01
N SER A 68 9.35 2.88 19.96
CA SER A 68 8.91 1.94 18.91
C SER A 68 10.07 1.38 18.07
N TRP A 69 11.17 2.13 17.95
CA TRP A 69 12.39 1.66 17.29
C TRP A 69 13.20 0.72 18.17
N GLN A 70 13.23 0.97 19.48
CA GLN A 70 13.97 0.14 20.44
C GLN A 70 13.28 -1.19 20.73
N SER A 71 11.93 -1.21 20.77
CA SER A 71 11.19 -2.44 21.02
C SER A 71 11.27 -3.42 19.84
N GLY A 72 11.46 -2.94 18.60
CA GLY A 72 11.82 -3.74 17.41
C GLY A 72 10.86 -4.88 17.06
N GLN A 73 9.72 -5.00 17.76
CA GLN A 73 8.80 -6.11 17.62
C GLN A 73 7.87 -5.85 16.44
N THR A 74 8.18 -6.47 15.30
CA THR A 74 7.31 -6.49 14.11
C THR A 74 6.07 -7.37 14.29
N ASN A 75 5.92 -8.02 15.45
CA ASN A 75 4.87 -8.99 15.74
C ASN A 75 3.72 -8.37 16.54
N SER A 76 3.36 -7.12 16.22
CA SER A 76 2.30 -6.33 16.86
C SER A 76 0.88 -6.84 16.58
N GLY A 77 0.72 -7.93 15.81
CA GLY A 77 -0.59 -8.39 15.35
C GLY A 77 -1.29 -7.43 14.39
N LEU A 78 -0.69 -6.26 14.10
CA LEU A 78 -1.16 -5.32 13.11
C LEU A 78 -1.00 -5.93 11.72
N ARG A 79 -2.05 -6.59 11.25
CA ARG A 79 -2.18 -6.98 9.84
C ARG A 79 -2.27 -5.71 9.01
N TYR A 80 -1.14 -5.21 8.55
CA TYR A 80 -1.10 -4.29 7.44
C TYR A 80 -1.80 -4.99 6.27
N GLN A 81 -2.98 -4.48 5.92
CA GLN A 81 -3.75 -4.98 4.79
C GLN A 81 -2.86 -4.82 3.56
N ARG A 82 -2.33 -5.95 3.07
CA ARG A 82 -1.59 -5.99 1.82
C ARG A 82 -2.48 -5.33 0.78
N PHE A 83 -2.03 -4.21 0.22
CA PHE A 83 -2.80 -3.46 -0.76
C PHE A 83 -3.23 -4.45 -1.86
N PRO A 84 -4.53 -4.74 -2.01
CA PRO A 84 -4.96 -5.84 -2.85
C PRO A 84 -5.00 -5.36 -4.30
N PHE A 85 -3.82 -5.15 -4.89
CA PHE A 85 -3.62 -4.50 -6.19
C PHE A 85 -4.52 -5.09 -7.27
N PHE A 86 -4.59 -6.43 -7.35
CA PHE A 86 -5.45 -7.15 -8.31
C PHE A 86 -6.96 -7.00 -8.02
N ALA A 87 -7.37 -6.96 -6.76
CA ALA A 87 -8.80 -6.81 -6.40
C ALA A 87 -9.26 -5.37 -6.67
N THR A 88 -8.42 -4.39 -6.38
CA THR A 88 -8.66 -2.97 -6.68
C THR A 88 -8.68 -2.72 -8.18
N LEU A 89 -7.76 -3.31 -8.96
CA LEU A 89 -7.80 -3.22 -10.43
C LEU A 89 -9.11 -3.81 -10.98
N ARG A 90 -9.50 -5.01 -10.51
CA ARG A 90 -10.73 -5.67 -10.98
C ARG A 90 -12.01 -4.90 -10.63
N HIS A 91 -12.05 -4.22 -9.49
CA HIS A 91 -13.24 -3.50 -9.04
C HIS A 91 -13.34 -2.10 -9.66
N ASN A 92 -12.21 -1.45 -9.95
CA ASN A 92 -12.17 -0.07 -10.44
C ASN A 92 -11.97 0.05 -11.96
N ALA A 93 -11.43 -0.97 -12.63
CA ALA A 93 -11.23 -0.95 -14.08
C ALA A 93 -12.48 -1.47 -14.81
N GLY A 94 -13.10 -0.60 -15.61
CA GLY A 94 -14.20 -0.98 -16.49
C GLY A 94 -13.75 -1.93 -17.62
N PRO A 95 -14.69 -2.52 -18.38
CA PRO A 95 -14.38 -3.46 -19.46
C PRO A 95 -13.47 -2.87 -20.54
N PHE A 96 -13.60 -1.57 -20.80
CA PHE A 96 -12.75 -0.85 -21.76
C PHE A 96 -11.29 -0.74 -21.29
N THR A 97 -11.07 -0.43 -20.01
CA THR A 97 -9.72 -0.37 -19.41
C THR A 97 -9.04 -1.74 -19.48
N TRP A 98 -9.79 -2.82 -19.20
CA TRP A 98 -9.28 -4.18 -19.35
C TRP A 98 -8.91 -4.51 -20.80
N ALA A 99 -9.73 -4.10 -21.77
CA ALA A 99 -9.44 -4.33 -23.18
C ALA A 99 -8.13 -3.64 -23.61
N ILE A 100 -7.95 -2.37 -23.24
CA ILE A 100 -6.71 -1.62 -23.55
C ILE A 100 -5.50 -2.28 -22.86
N LEU A 101 -5.61 -2.62 -21.58
CA LEU A 101 -4.54 -3.27 -20.83
C LEU A 101 -4.09 -4.57 -21.50
N LEU A 102 -5.05 -5.42 -21.90
CA LEU A 102 -4.77 -6.67 -22.58
C LEU A 102 -4.11 -6.45 -23.94
N ILE A 103 -4.54 -5.44 -24.70
CA ILE A 103 -3.90 -5.07 -25.98
C ILE A 103 -2.44 -4.63 -25.76
N CYS A 104 -2.19 -3.74 -24.79
CA CYS A 104 -0.82 -3.30 -24.47
C CYS A 104 0.07 -4.49 -24.07
N ILE A 105 -0.42 -5.39 -23.22
CA ILE A 105 0.32 -6.58 -22.79
C ILE A 105 0.61 -7.50 -23.99
N ALA A 106 -0.39 -7.75 -24.85
CA ALA A 106 -0.21 -8.61 -26.02
C ALA A 106 0.82 -8.04 -27.01
N VAL A 107 0.75 -6.74 -27.30
CA VAL A 107 1.73 -6.04 -28.16
C VAL A 107 3.13 -6.10 -27.53
N PHE A 108 3.25 -5.88 -26.22
CA PHE A 108 4.54 -5.95 -25.52
C PHE A 108 5.15 -7.36 -25.58
N ILE A 109 4.35 -8.41 -25.38
CA ILE A 109 4.83 -9.80 -25.54
C ILE A 109 5.29 -10.03 -26.98
N LEU A 110 4.54 -9.54 -27.97
CA LEU A 110 4.90 -9.67 -29.38
C LEU A 110 6.24 -8.97 -29.69
N GLN A 111 6.49 -7.77 -29.15
CA GLN A 111 7.77 -7.06 -29.27
C GLN A 111 8.93 -7.85 -28.66
N ASN A 112 8.71 -8.51 -27.51
CA ASN A 112 9.74 -9.34 -26.87
C ASN A 112 10.04 -10.63 -27.65
N LEU A 113 9.06 -11.17 -28.40
CA LEU A 113 9.24 -12.39 -29.19
C LEU A 113 9.84 -12.13 -30.58
N LEU A 114 9.38 -11.08 -31.27
CA LEU A 114 9.76 -10.79 -32.66
C LEU A 114 10.82 -9.70 -32.79
N GLY A 115 11.07 -8.93 -31.72
CA GLY A 115 11.83 -7.69 -31.75
C GLY A 115 10.96 -6.46 -32.01
N ASP A 116 11.51 -5.28 -31.69
CA ASP A 116 10.78 -4.02 -31.79
C ASP A 116 10.55 -3.58 -33.25
N GLN A 117 11.57 -3.71 -34.12
CA GLN A 117 11.50 -3.25 -35.50
C GLN A 117 10.34 -3.88 -36.29
N PRO A 118 10.10 -5.20 -36.28
CA PRO A 118 8.97 -5.80 -36.98
C PRO A 118 7.61 -5.25 -36.52
N VAL A 119 7.43 -5.11 -35.20
CA VAL A 119 6.17 -4.61 -34.62
C VAL A 119 5.96 -3.13 -34.96
N MET A 120 7.03 -2.33 -34.95
CA MET A 120 6.97 -0.92 -35.39
C MET A 120 6.56 -0.80 -36.85
N ILE A 121 7.06 -1.65 -37.76
CA ILE A 121 6.66 -1.62 -39.17
C ILE A 121 5.14 -1.78 -39.32
N TRP A 122 4.48 -2.56 -38.45
CA TRP A 122 3.03 -2.78 -38.50
C TRP A 122 2.21 -1.72 -37.76
N LEU A 123 2.68 -1.23 -36.61
CA LEU A 123 1.88 -0.42 -35.68
C LEU A 123 2.30 1.04 -35.56
N ALA A 124 3.46 1.43 -36.12
CA ALA A 124 3.90 2.82 -36.09
C ALA A 124 3.02 3.73 -36.95
N TRP A 125 3.09 5.02 -36.62
CA TRP A 125 2.50 6.10 -37.41
C TRP A 125 2.88 5.99 -38.90
N PRO A 126 2.00 6.39 -39.84
CA PRO A 126 2.29 6.30 -41.27
C PRO A 126 3.60 7.04 -41.62
N TYR A 127 4.62 6.27 -42.00
CA TYR A 127 5.95 6.78 -42.35
C TYR A 127 6.16 6.88 -43.87
N ASP A 128 5.21 6.39 -44.66
CA ASP A 128 5.22 6.41 -46.12
C ASP A 128 3.83 6.84 -46.65
N PRO A 129 3.74 7.61 -47.76
CA PRO A 129 2.47 8.02 -48.35
C PRO A 129 1.53 6.86 -48.73
N SER A 130 2.07 5.68 -49.04
CA SER A 130 1.26 4.48 -49.31
C SER A 130 0.45 4.01 -48.09
N LEU A 131 0.92 4.32 -46.87
CA LEU A 131 0.31 3.88 -45.62
C LEU A 131 -0.73 4.87 -45.07
N GLN A 132 -0.99 5.98 -45.77
CA GLN A 132 -1.90 7.04 -45.30
C GLN A 132 -3.34 6.56 -45.05
N PHE A 133 -3.77 5.51 -45.76
CA PHE A 133 -5.10 4.92 -45.65
C PHE A 133 -5.20 3.82 -44.58
N GLU A 134 -4.08 3.46 -43.94
CA GLU A 134 -4.06 2.51 -42.83
C GLU A 134 -4.50 3.19 -41.53
N ALA A 135 -5.82 3.36 -41.38
CA ALA A 135 -6.44 4.13 -40.30
C ALA A 135 -6.03 3.70 -38.88
N TRP A 136 -5.65 2.43 -38.68
CA TRP A 136 -5.20 1.94 -37.37
C TRP A 136 -3.88 2.56 -36.91
N ARG A 137 -3.00 2.94 -37.85
CA ARG A 137 -1.67 3.49 -37.55
C ARG A 137 -1.70 4.82 -36.81
N TYR A 138 -2.82 5.54 -36.90
CA TYR A 138 -3.00 6.83 -36.20
C TYR A 138 -3.22 6.68 -34.69
N PHE A 139 -3.43 5.45 -34.20
CA PHE A 139 -3.61 5.19 -32.77
C PHE A 139 -2.82 3.98 -32.26
N SER A 140 -2.47 3.02 -33.11
CA SER A 140 -1.80 1.78 -32.69
C SER A 140 -0.42 2.00 -32.09
N HIS A 141 0.23 3.12 -32.40
CA HIS A 141 1.51 3.47 -31.80
C HIS A 141 1.44 3.67 -30.29
N ALA A 142 0.26 3.99 -29.74
CA ALA A 142 0.08 4.16 -28.30
C ALA A 142 0.17 2.83 -27.52
N PHE A 143 0.01 1.68 -28.18
CA PHE A 143 0.08 0.36 -27.53
C PHE A 143 1.50 -0.20 -27.43
N MET A 144 2.46 0.36 -28.18
CA MET A 144 3.85 -0.12 -28.20
C MET A 144 4.64 0.40 -27.00
N HIS A 145 5.40 -0.48 -26.34
CA HIS A 145 6.24 -0.13 -25.20
C HIS A 145 7.61 -0.80 -25.33
N PHE A 146 8.69 -0.03 -25.14
CA PHE A 146 10.06 -0.49 -25.40
C PHE A 146 10.84 -0.93 -24.15
N SER A 147 10.23 -0.83 -22.98
CA SER A 147 10.83 -1.33 -21.75
C SER A 147 9.77 -1.75 -20.74
N LEU A 148 10.16 -2.66 -19.83
CA LEU A 148 9.31 -3.11 -18.74
C LEU A 148 8.87 -1.95 -17.84
N MET A 149 9.78 -1.02 -17.54
CA MET A 149 9.44 0.15 -16.75
C MET A 149 8.40 1.02 -17.45
N HIS A 150 8.56 1.27 -18.75
CA HIS A 150 7.61 2.11 -19.49
C HIS A 150 6.17 1.56 -19.49
N ILE A 151 5.99 0.25 -19.69
CA ILE A 151 4.64 -0.36 -19.65
C ILE A 151 4.05 -0.41 -18.24
N LEU A 152 4.87 -0.51 -17.19
CA LEU A 152 4.37 -0.57 -15.82
C LEU A 152 3.91 0.78 -15.28
N PHE A 153 4.45 1.89 -15.80
CA PHE A 153 4.12 3.24 -15.34
C PHE A 153 3.01 3.92 -16.15
N ASN A 154 2.73 3.47 -17.37
CA ASN A 154 1.61 3.95 -18.20
C ASN A 154 0.28 3.33 -17.77
#